data_AF-A0A177WSC1-F1
#
_entry.id   AF-A0A177WSC1-F1
#
_cell.length_a   1.000
_cell.length_b   1.000
_cell.length_c   1.000
_cell.angle_alpha   90.00
_cell.angle_beta   90.00
_cell.angle_gamma   90.00
#
_symmetry.space_group_name_H-M   'P 1'
#
loop_
_entity.id
_entity.type
_entity.pdbx_description
1 polymer ?
#
loop_
_entity_poly.entity_id
_entity_poly.type
_entity_poly.pdbx_seq_one_letter_code
_entity_poly.pdbx_strand_id
1 'polypeptide(L)'
;MRTHSDQSEILLSLSGDTSISQAFKQFGISKHTCNVLVVDYSGNDQIENHNQEILQDLTRHIHGTHIAEFTDLDNIRDMKAIRKIYSHSHCGRRLARNRIVDCRNNGTTRKH
;
A
#
# COMPACT_ATOMS: atom_id res chain seq x y z
N MET A 1 -8.24 0.85 16.94
CA MET A 1 -7.09 1.41 16.21
C MET A 1 -5.81 1.10 16.95
N ARG A 2 -4.75 0.79 16.21
CA ARG A 2 -3.38 0.62 16.72
C ARG A 2 -2.60 1.93 16.61
N THR A 3 -3.08 2.88 15.79
CA THR A 3 -2.47 4.20 15.61
C THR A 3 -3.35 5.32 16.21
N HIS A 4 -2.81 6.55 16.21
CA HIS A 4 -3.49 7.74 16.72
C HIS A 4 -4.42 8.41 15.69
N SER A 5 -4.40 7.99 14.42
CA SER A 5 -5.24 8.57 13.36
C SER A 5 -5.65 7.53 12.31
N ASP A 6 -6.81 7.73 11.68
CA ASP A 6 -7.31 6.83 10.64
C ASP A 6 -6.35 6.74 9.44
N GLN A 7 -5.74 7.86 9.04
CA GLN A 7 -4.79 7.89 7.93
C GLN A 7 -3.55 7.03 8.20
N SER A 8 -3.08 7.03 9.46
CA SER A 8 -1.94 6.19 9.85
C SER A 8 -2.33 4.71 9.99
N GLU A 9 -3.60 4.42 10.32
CA GLU A 9 -4.14 3.05 10.33
C GLU A 9 -4.25 2.47 8.92
N ILE A 10 -4.61 3.29 7.91
CA ILE A 10 -4.61 2.89 6.49
C ILE A 10 -3.20 2.42 6.09
N LEU A 11 -2.17 3.24 6.34
CA LEU A 11 -0.78 2.89 6.02
C LEU A 11 -0.31 1.64 6.77
N LEU A 12 -0.67 1.51 8.05
CA LEU A 12 -0.31 0.33 8.85
C LEU A 12 -0.95 -0.94 8.27
N SER A 13 -2.22 -0.87 7.88
CA SER A 13 -2.96 -1.98 7.26
C SER A 13 -2.33 -2.44 5.94
N LEU A 14 -1.75 -1.51 5.15
CA LEU A 14 -1.00 -1.86 3.94
C LEU A 14 0.33 -2.57 4.24
N SER A 15 0.98 -2.23 5.36
CA SER A 15 2.33 -2.70 5.69
C SER A 15 2.40 -4.10 6.32
N GLY A 16 1.26 -4.68 6.74
CA GLY A 16 1.21 -5.95 7.45
C GLY A 16 1.79 -5.86 8.87
N ASP A 17 2.71 -6.74 9.22
CA ASP A 17 3.30 -6.88 10.56
C ASP A 17 4.54 -5.97 10.79
N THR A 18 4.43 -4.68 10.45
CA THR A 18 5.55 -3.73 10.66
C THR A 18 5.22 -2.67 11.71
N SER A 19 6.27 -1.97 12.18
CA SER A 19 6.09 -0.79 13.02
C SER A 19 5.47 0.36 12.24
N ILE A 20 4.73 1.24 12.91
CA ILE A 20 4.13 2.44 12.30
C ILE A 20 5.19 3.25 11.54
N SER A 21 6.35 3.49 12.16
CA SER A 21 7.47 4.21 11.54
C SER A 21 7.99 3.54 10.26
N GLN A 22 7.97 2.21 10.20
CA GLN A 22 8.37 1.45 9.02
C GLN A 22 7.29 1.53 7.92
N ALA A 23 6.02 1.46 8.28
CA ALA A 23 4.91 1.67 7.37
C ALA A 23 5.00 3.04 6.68
N PHE A 24 5.24 4.12 7.44
CA PHE A 24 5.45 5.46 6.87
C PHE A 24 6.67 5.55 5.96
N LYS A 25 7.76 4.84 6.26
CA LYS A 25 8.95 4.81 5.39
C LYS A 25 8.71 4.05 4.09
N GLN A 26 7.85 3.02 4.10
CA GLN A 26 7.59 2.15 2.95
C GLN A 26 6.48 2.70 2.04
N PHE A 27 5.42 3.24 2.62
CA PHE A 27 4.20 3.64 1.91
C PHE A 27 3.95 5.16 1.93
N GLY A 28 4.69 5.91 2.74
CA GLY A 28 4.63 7.37 2.74
C GLY A 28 5.40 7.99 1.57
N ILE A 29 5.17 9.28 1.34
CA ILE A 29 5.89 10.05 0.32
C ILE A 29 7.32 10.36 0.75
N SER A 30 8.24 10.31 -0.21
CA SER A 30 9.64 10.73 -0.09
C SER A 30 9.95 11.96 -0.96
N LYS A 31 11.11 12.58 -0.77
CA LYS A 31 11.58 13.72 -1.59
C LYS A 31 11.77 13.37 -3.08
N HIS A 32 11.86 12.09 -3.42
CA HIS A 32 12.08 11.62 -4.79
C HIS A 32 10.78 11.09 -5.43
N THR A 33 9.64 11.30 -4.78
CA THR A 33 8.35 10.80 -5.26
C THR A 33 7.85 11.68 -6.40
N CYS A 34 7.61 11.08 -7.57
CA CYS A 34 7.05 11.77 -8.73
C CYS A 34 5.54 11.55 -8.90
N ASN A 35 5.03 10.44 -8.36
CA ASN A 35 3.62 10.06 -8.45
C ASN A 35 3.05 9.89 -7.04
N VAL A 36 1.94 10.54 -6.73
CA VAL A 36 1.32 10.53 -5.40
C VAL A 36 -0.11 10.00 -5.53
N LEU A 37 -0.44 8.97 -4.75
CA LEU A 37 -1.81 8.53 -4.55
C LEU A 37 -2.35 9.17 -3.27
N VAL A 38 -3.40 9.96 -3.41
CA VAL A 38 -4.09 10.56 -2.27
C VAL A 38 -5.33 9.73 -1.96
N VAL A 39 -5.48 9.37 -0.70
CA VAL A 39 -6.66 8.66 -0.19
C VAL A 39 -7.30 9.55 0.87
N ASP A 40 -8.51 10.02 0.57
CA ASP A 40 -9.37 10.68 1.54
C ASP A 40 -10.55 9.76 1.91
N TYR A 41 -11.01 9.86 3.14
CA TYR A 41 -12.17 9.13 3.62
C TYR A 41 -13.14 10.14 4.26
N SER A 42 -14.28 10.33 3.62
CA SER A 42 -15.37 11.16 4.13
C SER A 42 -16.60 10.32 4.45
N GLY A 43 -17.23 10.61 5.59
CA GLY A 43 -18.48 9.97 6.00
C GLY A 43 -19.62 10.47 5.11
N ASN A 44 -19.96 9.67 4.10
CA ASN A 44 -21.16 9.54 3.26
C ASN A 44 -22.16 10.67 2.96
N ASP A 45 -22.20 11.83 3.62
CA ASP A 45 -23.35 12.73 3.51
C ASP A 45 -23.17 13.92 2.53
N GLN A 46 -21.97 14.14 1.98
CA GLN A 46 -21.66 15.28 1.07
C GLN A 46 -20.58 14.96 0.02
N ILE A 47 -20.53 13.75 -0.53
CA ILE A 47 -19.40 13.27 -1.38
C ILE A 47 -19.08 14.22 -2.55
N GLU A 48 -20.10 14.77 -3.24
CA GLU A 48 -19.88 15.57 -4.46
C GLU A 48 -19.22 16.94 -4.17
N ASN A 49 -19.74 17.69 -3.20
CA ASN A 49 -19.17 18.98 -2.81
C ASN A 49 -17.78 18.80 -2.17
N HIS A 50 -17.64 17.76 -1.35
CA HIS A 50 -16.39 17.41 -0.67
C HIS A 50 -15.27 17.06 -1.64
N ASN A 51 -15.57 16.33 -2.72
CA ASN A 51 -14.59 16.00 -3.75
C ASN A 51 -14.04 17.24 -4.47
N GLN A 52 -14.90 18.24 -4.75
CA GLN A 52 -14.46 19.47 -5.40
C GLN A 52 -13.56 20.32 -4.50
N GLU A 53 -13.92 20.45 -3.22
CA GLU A 53 -13.12 21.16 -2.23
C GLU A 53 -11.75 20.50 -2.05
N ILE A 54 -11.71 19.17 -1.93
CA ILE A 54 -10.45 18.42 -1.83
C ILE A 54 -9.60 18.60 -3.07
N LEU A 55 -10.16 18.49 -4.28
CA LEU A 55 -9.39 18.65 -5.50
C LEU A 55 -8.80 20.06 -5.61
N GLN A 56 -9.53 21.10 -5.19
CA GLN A 56 -8.99 22.46 -5.12
C GLN A 56 -7.86 22.57 -4.11
N ASP A 57 -7.99 21.98 -2.93
CA ASP A 57 -6.93 22.03 -1.92
C ASP A 57 -5.70 21.21 -2.31
N LEU A 58 -5.89 20.05 -2.94
CA LEU A 58 -4.79 19.23 -3.45
C LEU A 58 -4.04 19.93 -4.58
N THR A 59 -4.74 20.58 -5.52
CA THR A 59 -4.09 21.31 -6.62
C THR A 59 -3.32 22.55 -6.16
N ARG A 60 -3.67 23.13 -4.99
CA ARG A 60 -2.89 24.20 -4.36
C ARG A 60 -1.56 23.71 -3.77
N HIS A 61 -1.51 22.47 -3.28
CA HIS A 61 -0.35 21.94 -2.55
C HIS A 61 0.51 20.97 -3.38
N ILE A 62 -0.06 20.35 -4.41
CA ILE A 62 0.59 19.37 -5.27
C ILE A 62 0.79 20.00 -6.65
N HIS A 63 2.03 20.37 -6.96
CA HIS A 63 2.42 20.81 -8.29
C HIS A 63 2.61 19.59 -9.22
N GLY A 64 1.55 19.21 -9.92
CA GLY A 64 1.58 18.08 -10.84
C GLY A 64 0.31 17.98 -11.69
N THR A 65 0.19 16.88 -12.42
CA THR A 65 -0.97 16.58 -13.24
C THR A 65 -1.88 15.60 -12.50
N HIS A 66 -3.14 15.97 -12.28
CA HIS A 66 -4.14 15.07 -11.73
C HIS A 66 -4.57 14.04 -12.79
N ILE A 67 -4.54 12.76 -12.42
CA ILE A 67 -5.00 11.66 -13.27
C ILE A 67 -6.32 11.17 -12.71
N ALA A 68 -7.42 11.35 -13.46
CA ALA A 68 -8.77 11.05 -12.99
C ALA A 68 -9.09 9.54 -12.98
N GLU A 69 -8.42 8.75 -13.82
CA GLU A 69 -8.67 7.32 -13.94
C GLU A 69 -7.56 6.49 -13.28
N PHE A 70 -7.96 5.45 -12.57
CA PHE A 70 -7.03 4.47 -11.96
C PHE A 70 -6.36 3.53 -12.98
N THR A 71 -6.52 3.79 -14.28
CA THR A 71 -6.01 2.95 -15.38
C THR A 71 -4.48 2.97 -15.47
N ASP A 72 -3.81 4.01 -14.97
CA ASP A 72 -2.35 4.15 -15.04
C ASP A 72 -1.56 3.55 -13.87
N LEU A 73 -2.22 2.94 -12.88
CA LEU A 73 -1.53 2.34 -11.73
C LEU A 73 -0.52 1.25 -12.14
N ASP A 74 -0.83 0.49 -13.20
CA ASP A 74 0.04 -0.56 -13.72
C ASP A 74 1.35 -0.01 -14.31
N ASN A 75 1.33 1.23 -14.81
CA ASN A 75 2.49 1.94 -15.35
C ASN A 75 3.33 2.62 -14.25
N ILE A 76 2.70 2.97 -13.13
CA ILE A 76 3.34 3.69 -12.01
C ILE A 76 3.94 2.72 -10.97
N ARG A 77 3.39 1.52 -10.82
CA ARG A 77 3.80 0.57 -9.78
C ARG A 77 5.22 0.03 -9.96
N ASP A 78 5.96 -0.09 -8.86
CA ASP A 78 7.25 -0.80 -8.82
C ASP A 78 7.06 -2.22 -8.25
N MET A 79 6.93 -3.20 -9.14
CA MET A 79 6.81 -4.62 -8.76
C MET A 79 8.04 -5.18 -8.03
N LYS A 80 9.22 -4.59 -8.19
CA LYS A 80 10.43 -5.00 -7.46
C LYS A 80 10.37 -4.53 -6.01
N ALA A 81 9.96 -3.28 -5.77
CA ALA A 81 9.75 -2.74 -4.43
C ALA A 81 8.62 -3.46 -3.69
N ILE A 82 7.48 -3.66 -4.35
CA ILE A 82 6.32 -4.40 -3.80
C ILE A 82 6.74 -5.79 -3.34
N ARG A 83 7.42 -6.56 -4.21
CA ARG A 83 7.92 -7.90 -3.83
C ARG A 83 8.86 -7.84 -2.65
N LYS A 84 9.79 -6.88 -2.60
CA LYS A 84 10.73 -6.76 -1.48
C LYS A 84 10.01 -6.53 -0.15
N ILE A 85 9.01 -5.66 -0.13
CA ILE A 85 8.22 -5.34 1.06
C ILE A 85 7.43 -6.58 1.52
N TYR A 86 6.62 -7.18 0.64
CA TYR A 86 5.72 -8.27 1.04
C TYR A 86 6.39 -9.64 1.16
N SER A 87 7.54 -9.89 0.53
CA SER A 87 8.25 -11.17 0.67
C SER A 87 8.77 -11.40 2.10
N HIS A 88 9.08 -10.32 2.82
CA HIS A 88 9.52 -10.39 4.22
C HIS A 88 8.34 -10.41 5.20
N SER A 89 7.20 -9.83 4.80
CA SER A 89 5.97 -9.82 5.60
C SER A 89 5.28 -11.19 5.71
N HIS A 90 5.59 -12.12 4.80
CA HIS A 90 4.93 -13.44 4.73
C HIS A 90 5.68 -14.61 5.39
N CYS A 91 6.90 -14.43 5.88
CA CYS A 91 7.61 -15.50 6.59
C CYS A 91 7.39 -15.44 8.11
N GLY A 92 6.13 -15.43 8.56
CA GLY A 92 5.88 -15.11 9.97
C GLY A 92 4.54 -15.47 10.60
N ARG A 93 3.60 -16.19 9.96
CA ARG A 93 2.46 -16.77 10.70
C ARG A 93 2.09 -18.18 10.22
N ARG A 94 2.45 -19.10 11.10
CA ARG A 94 1.92 -20.45 11.33
C ARG A 94 0.39 -20.49 11.10
N LEU A 95 -0.04 -20.77 9.88
CA LEU A 95 -1.40 -21.29 9.64
C LEU A 95 -1.41 -22.74 10.13
N ALA A 96 -1.74 -22.91 11.41
CA ALA A 96 -2.25 -24.18 11.88
C ALA A 96 -3.52 -24.49 11.07
N ARG A 97 -3.47 -25.59 10.32
CA ARG A 97 -4.62 -26.35 9.77
C ARG A 97 -5.55 -25.56 8.83
N ASN A 98 -5.18 -25.51 7.55
CA ASN A 98 -5.82 -26.35 6.54
C ASN A 98 -5.09 -26.20 5.20
N ARG A 99 -4.96 -27.34 4.51
CA ARG A 99 -4.40 -27.51 3.15
C ARG A 99 -4.88 -26.36 2.25
N ILE A 100 -4.01 -25.72 1.46
CA ILE A 100 -3.56 -26.24 0.17
C ILE A 100 -2.08 -25.92 -0.03
N VAL A 101 -1.37 -26.97 -0.43
CA VAL A 101 0.03 -26.96 -0.85
C VAL A 101 0.05 -26.52 -2.31
N ASP A 102 0.87 -25.52 -2.64
CA ASP A 102 1.46 -25.44 -3.97
C ASP A 102 2.84 -24.79 -3.88
N CYS A 103 3.82 -25.62 -3.51
CA CYS A 103 5.25 -25.32 -3.70
C CYS A 103 5.73 -26.17 -4.89
N ARG A 104 5.50 -25.69 -6.12
CA ARG A 104 6.15 -26.28 -7.30
C ARG A 104 7.63 -25.86 -7.34
N ASN A 105 8.47 -26.90 -7.31
CA ASN A 105 9.84 -27.01 -7.82
C ASN A 105 10.94 -26.11 -7.24
N ASN A 106 11.85 -26.74 -6.49
CA ASN A 106 13.17 -27.02 -7.06
C ASN A 106 13.71 -28.34 -6.50
N GLY A 107 14.01 -29.26 -7.42
CA GLY A 107 14.48 -30.60 -7.09
C GLY A 107 15.93 -30.59 -6.60
N THR A 108 16.18 -31.36 -5.55
CA THR A 108 17.49 -31.98 -5.33
C THR A 108 17.28 -33.31 -4.61
N THR A 109 17.36 -34.39 -5.36
CA THR A 109 17.48 -35.76 -4.84
C THR A 109 18.84 -35.92 -4.17
N ARG A 110 18.87 -36.32 -2.91
CA ARG A 110 20.03 -37.00 -2.32
C ARG A 110 19.58 -38.32 -1.70
N LYS A 111 19.94 -39.40 -2.38
CA LYS A 111 20.06 -40.75 -1.83
C LYS A 111 21.30 -40.80 -0.94
N HIS A 112 21.18 -41.37 0.25
CA HIS A 112 21.99 -42.50 0.71
C HIS A 112 21.36 -43.11 1.95
#